data_AF-A0A316MJU1-F1
#
_entry.id   AF-A0A316MJU1-F1
#
_cell.length_a   1.000
_cell.length_b   1.000
_cell.length_c   1.000
_cell.angle_alpha   90.00
_cell.angle_beta   90.00
_cell.angle_gamma   90.00
#
_symmetry.space_group_name_H-M   'P 1'
#
loop_
_entity.id
_entity.type
_entity.pdbx_description
1 polymer ?
#
loop_
_entity_poly.entity_id
_entity_poly.type
_entity_poly.pdbx_seq_one_letter_code
_entity_poly.pdbx_strand_id
1 'polypeptide(L)'
;MKKLLLPFAALAMCASTVLPVLSHAAAPDKAAQIAKLDGYVWEDTSNDNKLSFLFGLENGIAVEYALGMEQAKRNGKQPSLDNLGLSPFERGWVVVFEDIPRQAIVDRIDTFYSGHPGQRDRHVLDVVWKELIVPALPAGK
;
A
#
# COMPACT_ATOMS: atom_id res chain seq x y z
N MET A 1 46.35 -1.27 -78.02
CA MET A 1 45.67 0.03 -78.25
C MET A 1 45.30 0.62 -76.89
N LYS A 2 45.76 1.87 -76.61
CA LYS A 2 45.09 2.96 -75.83
C LYS A 2 44.00 2.52 -74.81
N LYS A 3 44.02 2.83 -73.50
CA LYS A 3 44.32 4.05 -72.71
C LYS A 3 44.24 3.68 -71.20
N LEU A 4 45.09 4.22 -70.30
CA LEU A 4 44.80 5.33 -69.35
C LEU A 4 43.64 4.99 -68.37
N LEU A 5 43.76 4.88 -67.03
CA LEU A 5 44.14 5.91 -66.04
C LEU A 5 44.39 5.30 -64.63
N LEU A 6 45.13 6.06 -63.84
CA LEU A 6 45.66 5.89 -62.46
C LEU A 6 44.57 6.17 -61.36
N PRO A 7 44.89 6.15 -60.04
CA PRO A 7 44.14 5.48 -58.96
C PRO A 7 43.49 6.49 -57.97
N PHE A 8 43.30 6.08 -56.71
CA PHE A 8 42.79 6.82 -55.54
C PHE A 8 41.26 6.83 -55.38
N ALA A 9 40.78 6.15 -54.34
CA ALA A 9 40.21 6.82 -53.18
C ALA A 9 39.86 5.77 -52.11
N ALA A 10 40.60 5.81 -51.01
CA ALA A 10 40.18 5.21 -49.76
C ALA A 10 38.89 5.88 -49.30
N LEU A 11 37.86 5.10 -48.98
CA LEU A 11 36.79 5.53 -48.09
C LEU A 11 36.71 4.50 -46.95
N ALA A 12 37.37 4.85 -45.85
CA ALA A 12 37.24 4.12 -44.58
C ALA A 12 35.77 4.19 -44.14
N MET A 13 35.11 3.03 -44.11
CA MET A 13 33.74 2.90 -43.68
C MET A 13 33.70 3.05 -42.15
N CYS A 14 33.25 4.21 -41.66
CA CYS A 14 33.08 4.48 -40.23
C CYS A 14 32.05 3.50 -39.63
N ALA A 15 32.53 2.52 -38.86
CA ALA A 15 31.69 1.68 -38.03
C ALA A 15 31.14 2.50 -36.85
N SER A 16 29.97 3.13 -37.03
CA SER A 16 29.21 3.68 -35.91
C SER A 16 28.39 2.55 -35.27
N THR A 17 28.95 1.93 -34.25
CA THR A 17 28.19 1.09 -33.32
C THR A 17 27.30 2.01 -32.49
N VAL A 18 26.04 2.12 -32.90
CA VAL A 18 24.97 2.64 -32.04
C VAL A 18 24.82 1.72 -30.84
N LEU A 19 25.31 2.17 -29.69
CA LEU A 19 25.01 1.57 -28.39
C LEU A 19 23.50 1.66 -28.17
N PRO A 20 22.79 0.57 -27.82
CA PRO A 20 21.41 0.69 -27.39
C PRO A 20 21.41 1.43 -26.05
N VAL A 21 20.89 2.66 -26.05
CA VAL A 21 20.46 3.32 -24.82
C VAL A 21 19.39 2.43 -24.21
N LEU A 22 19.73 1.76 -23.12
CA LEU A 22 18.76 1.14 -22.23
C LEU A 22 17.86 2.26 -21.71
N SER A 23 16.75 2.51 -22.41
CA SER A 23 15.62 3.24 -21.83
C SER A 23 15.10 2.38 -20.68
N HIS A 24 15.61 2.63 -19.47
CA HIS A 24 14.86 2.31 -18.27
C HIS A 24 13.62 3.21 -18.31
N ALA A 25 12.54 2.69 -18.90
CA ALA A 25 11.23 3.18 -18.53
C ALA A 25 11.19 3.12 -17.00
N ALA A 26 10.98 4.25 -16.34
CA ALA A 26 10.80 4.29 -14.91
C ALA A 26 9.70 3.29 -14.58
N ALA A 27 10.06 2.16 -13.96
CA ALA A 27 9.07 1.28 -13.38
C ALA A 27 8.22 2.16 -12.45
N PRO A 28 6.88 2.02 -12.44
CA PRO A 28 6.05 2.77 -11.52
C PRO A 28 6.63 2.62 -10.12
N ASP A 29 6.79 3.77 -9.45
CA ASP A 29 7.39 3.87 -8.12
C ASP A 29 6.84 2.76 -7.23
N LYS A 30 7.71 1.91 -6.67
CA LYS A 30 7.28 0.79 -5.81
C LYS A 30 6.53 1.31 -4.58
N ALA A 31 6.72 2.56 -4.17
CA ALA A 31 5.93 3.21 -3.13
C ALA A 31 4.47 3.49 -3.56
N ALA A 32 4.20 3.61 -4.87
CA ALA A 32 2.85 3.77 -5.43
C ALA A 32 2.09 2.44 -5.59
N GLN A 33 2.67 1.31 -5.17
CA GLN A 33 2.07 -0.03 -5.24
C GLN A 33 1.46 -0.53 -3.94
N ILE A 34 1.32 0.29 -2.89
CA ILE A 34 0.16 0.07 -2.03
C ILE A 34 -1.00 0.41 -2.95
N ALA A 35 -1.62 -0.63 -3.52
CA ALA A 35 -2.66 -0.51 -4.51
C ALA A 35 -3.58 0.62 -4.10
N LYS A 36 -3.99 1.44 -5.06
CA LYS A 36 -5.01 2.48 -4.87
C LYS A 36 -6.31 1.77 -4.48
N LEU A 37 -6.39 1.32 -3.24
CA LEU A 37 -7.49 0.57 -2.66
C LEU A 37 -8.48 1.63 -2.20
N ASP A 38 -9.04 2.33 -3.17
CA ASP A 38 -10.12 3.28 -3.00
C ASP A 38 -11.47 2.55 -3.16
N GLY A 39 -12.56 3.29 -3.06
CA GLY A 39 -13.91 2.75 -3.18
C GLY A 39 -14.18 2.07 -4.52
N TYR A 40 -13.58 2.54 -5.62
CA TYR A 40 -13.75 1.90 -6.93
C TYR A 40 -13.16 0.48 -6.93
N VAL A 41 -11.92 0.34 -6.45
CA VAL A 41 -11.28 -0.97 -6.37
C VAL A 41 -11.97 -1.85 -5.34
N TRP A 42 -12.38 -1.28 -4.20
CA TRP A 42 -13.04 -2.02 -3.13
C TRP A 42 -14.39 -2.60 -3.57
N GLU A 43 -15.24 -1.81 -4.23
CA GLU A 43 -16.55 -2.27 -4.75
C GLU A 43 -16.42 -3.42 -5.75
N ASP A 44 -15.38 -3.40 -6.59
CA ASP A 44 -15.10 -4.45 -7.58
C ASP A 44 -14.36 -5.68 -6.99
N THR A 45 -13.87 -5.58 -5.75
CA THR A 45 -13.12 -6.66 -5.09
C THR A 45 -14.08 -7.72 -4.53
N SER A 46 -13.78 -9.00 -4.76
CA SER A 46 -14.57 -10.10 -4.20
C SER A 46 -14.56 -10.06 -2.66
N ASN A 47 -15.64 -10.55 -2.04
CA ASN A 47 -15.73 -10.59 -0.58
C ASN A 47 -14.57 -11.35 0.07
N ASP A 48 -14.17 -12.50 -0.49
CA ASP A 48 -13.03 -13.28 0.00
C ASP A 48 -11.71 -12.50 -0.03
N ASN A 49 -11.51 -11.65 -1.04
CA ASN A 49 -10.33 -10.80 -1.12
C ASN A 49 -10.40 -9.63 -0.12
N LYS A 50 -11.58 -9.05 0.13
CA LYS A 50 -11.77 -8.05 1.20
C LYS A 50 -11.46 -8.64 2.57
N LEU A 51 -11.96 -9.85 2.84
CA LEU A 51 -11.66 -10.59 4.07
C LEU A 51 -10.17 -10.95 4.18
N SER A 52 -9.54 -11.36 3.08
CA SER A 52 -8.09 -11.67 3.08
C SER A 52 -7.25 -10.42 3.32
N PHE A 53 -7.65 -9.26 2.78
CA PHE A 53 -7.01 -7.99 3.02
C PHE A 53 -7.05 -7.60 4.50
N LEU A 54 -8.23 -7.61 5.14
CA LEU A 54 -8.35 -7.27 6.56
C LEU A 54 -7.64 -8.30 7.45
N PHE A 55 -7.62 -9.59 7.08
CA PHE A 55 -6.78 -10.59 7.77
C PHE A 55 -5.30 -10.22 7.70
N GLY A 56 -4.79 -9.83 6.52
CA GLY A 56 -3.41 -9.38 6.36
C GLY A 56 -3.08 -8.15 7.22
N LEU A 57 -4.00 -7.17 7.24
CA LEU A 57 -3.88 -5.99 8.10
C LEU A 57 -3.80 -6.36 9.58
N GLU A 58 -4.73 -7.18 10.07
CA GLU A 58 -4.76 -7.66 11.45
C GLU A 58 -3.46 -8.39 11.85
N ASN A 59 -2.88 -9.20 10.94
CA ASN A 59 -1.60 -9.85 11.20
C ASN A 59 -0.44 -8.84 11.30
N GLY A 60 -0.43 -7.78 10.49
CA GLY A 60 0.54 -6.69 10.62
C GLY A 60 0.44 -6.03 12.00
N ILE A 61 -0.78 -5.71 12.44
CA ILE A 61 -1.04 -5.14 13.77
C ILE A 61 -0.59 -6.11 14.87
N ALA A 62 -0.86 -7.41 14.71
CA ALA A 62 -0.46 -8.43 15.69
C ALA A 62 1.06 -8.53 15.84
N VAL A 63 1.83 -8.36 14.75
CA VAL A 63 3.30 -8.31 14.79
C VAL A 63 3.76 -7.10 15.61
N GLU A 64 3.24 -5.90 15.30
CA GLU A 64 3.61 -4.68 16.04
C GLU A 64 3.22 -4.77 17.53
N TYR A 65 2.06 -5.35 17.82
CA TYR A 65 1.62 -5.61 19.19
C TYR A 65 2.61 -6.54 19.91
N ALA A 66 3.00 -7.65 19.30
CA ALA A 66 3.93 -8.62 19.89
C ALA A 66 5.33 -8.00 20.13
N LEU A 67 5.84 -7.22 19.17
CA LEU A 67 7.10 -6.49 19.33
C LEU A 67 7.04 -5.46 20.45
N GLY A 68 5.95 -4.70 20.53
CA GLY A 68 5.71 -3.75 21.62
C GLY A 68 5.69 -4.42 22.99
N MET A 69 5.02 -5.58 23.10
CA MET A 69 4.93 -6.35 24.35
C MET A 69 6.31 -6.82 24.81
N GLU A 70 7.12 -7.34 23.89
CA GLU A 70 8.49 -7.78 24.16
C GLU A 70 9.38 -6.60 24.58
N GLN A 71 9.25 -5.45 23.90
CA GLN A 71 10.01 -4.26 24.22
C GLN A 71 9.63 -3.68 25.59
N ALA A 72 8.34 -3.67 25.96
CA ALA A 72 7.87 -3.25 27.27
C ALA A 72 8.48 -4.13 28.39
N LYS A 73 8.47 -5.46 28.21
CA LYS A 73 9.09 -6.41 29.15
C LYS A 73 10.58 -6.16 29.33
N ARG A 74 11.33 -5.98 28.23
CA ARG A 74 12.78 -5.68 28.28
C ARG A 74 13.10 -4.40 29.04
N ASN A 75 12.20 -3.43 28.98
CA ASN A 75 12.34 -2.16 29.67
C ASN A 75 11.78 -2.17 31.11
N GLY A 76 11.35 -3.33 31.62
CA GLY A 76 10.76 -3.46 32.95
C GLY A 76 9.43 -2.72 33.11
N LYS A 77 8.71 -2.45 32.02
CA LYS A 77 7.42 -1.76 32.02
C LYS A 77 6.28 -2.77 31.91
N GLN A 78 5.21 -2.55 32.66
CA GLN A 78 3.95 -3.27 32.45
C GLN A 78 3.39 -2.87 31.07
N PRO A 79 3.13 -3.82 30.17
CA PRO A 79 2.58 -3.49 28.86
C PRO A 79 1.17 -2.91 28.96
N SER A 80 0.89 -1.85 28.20
CA SER A 80 -0.42 -1.23 28.01
C SER A 80 -0.51 -0.68 26.58
N LEU A 81 -1.71 -0.57 26.01
CA LEU A 81 -1.89 -0.03 24.65
C LEU A 81 -1.17 1.31 24.42
N ASP A 82 -1.04 2.14 25.45
CA ASP A 82 -0.37 3.44 25.39
C ASP A 82 1.16 3.35 25.28
N ASN A 83 1.76 2.23 25.66
CA ASN A 83 3.22 2.05 25.72
C ASN A 83 3.78 0.97 24.79
N LEU A 84 2.95 0.38 23.93
CA LEU A 84 3.36 -0.62 22.95
C LEU A 84 4.01 -0.04 21.69
N GLY A 85 3.97 1.28 21.50
CA GLY A 85 4.51 1.92 20.29
C GLY A 85 3.63 1.78 19.05
N LEU A 86 2.41 1.24 19.19
CA LEU A 86 1.39 1.22 18.15
C LEU A 86 1.05 2.64 17.69
N SER A 87 0.81 2.83 16.40
CA SER A 87 0.28 4.05 15.82
C SER A 87 -1.17 4.33 16.31
N PRO A 88 -1.67 5.58 16.18
CA PRO A 88 -3.06 5.87 16.54
C PRO A 88 -4.08 5.00 15.80
N PHE A 89 -3.81 4.68 14.53
CA PHE A 89 -4.66 3.80 13.73
C PHE A 89 -4.72 2.40 14.34
N GLU A 90 -3.57 1.81 14.66
CA GLU A 90 -3.49 0.45 15.20
C GLU A 90 -4.12 0.34 16.58
N ARG A 91 -3.90 1.33 17.46
CA ARG A 91 -4.59 1.38 18.77
C ARG A 91 -6.10 1.47 18.59
N GLY A 92 -6.56 2.35 17.69
CA GLY A 92 -7.97 2.51 17.42
C GLY A 92 -8.60 1.25 16.81
N TRP A 93 -7.87 0.56 15.93
CA TRP A 93 -8.27 -0.73 15.39
C TRP A 93 -8.49 -1.76 16.50
N VAL A 94 -7.50 -1.94 17.39
CA VAL A 94 -7.61 -2.88 18.53
C VAL A 94 -8.81 -2.52 19.41
N VAL A 95 -8.96 -1.25 19.79
CA VAL A 95 -10.04 -0.82 20.70
C VAL A 95 -11.43 -0.97 20.07
N VAL A 96 -11.59 -0.66 18.78
CA VAL A 96 -12.92 -0.60 18.14
C VAL A 96 -13.35 -1.96 17.56
N PHE A 97 -12.40 -2.79 17.14
CA PHE A 97 -12.70 -4.02 16.39
C PHE A 97 -12.36 -5.33 17.11
N GLU A 98 -11.88 -5.33 18.37
CA GLU A 98 -11.49 -6.54 19.12
C GLU A 98 -12.51 -7.69 19.02
N ASP A 99 -13.80 -7.37 19.19
CA ASP A 99 -14.90 -8.34 19.16
C ASP A 99 -15.78 -8.25 17.90
N ILE A 100 -15.33 -7.53 16.87
CA ILE A 100 -16.10 -7.32 15.64
C ILE A 100 -15.66 -8.34 14.58
N PRO A 101 -16.57 -9.20 14.08
CA PRO A 101 -16.24 -10.11 12.99
C PRO A 101 -15.80 -9.34 11.76
N ARG A 102 -14.77 -9.85 11.06
CA ARG A 102 -14.22 -9.20 9.86
C ARG A 102 -15.26 -8.91 8.79
N GLN A 103 -16.25 -9.78 8.61
CA GLN A 103 -17.38 -9.54 7.70
C GLN A 103 -18.15 -8.28 8.09
N ALA A 104 -18.42 -8.05 9.38
CA ALA A 104 -19.11 -6.85 9.84
C ALA A 104 -18.27 -5.58 9.60
N ILE A 105 -16.94 -5.67 9.58
CA ILE A 105 -16.07 -4.56 9.18
C ILE A 105 -16.21 -4.30 7.67
N VAL A 106 -16.18 -5.34 6.84
CA VAL A 106 -16.42 -5.24 5.38
C VAL A 106 -17.75 -4.58 5.10
N ASP A 107 -18.83 -5.04 5.75
CA ASP A 107 -20.18 -4.52 5.54
C ASP A 107 -20.28 -3.03 5.88
N ARG A 108 -19.55 -2.56 6.90
CA ARG A 108 -19.48 -1.13 7.26
C ARG A 108 -18.74 -0.31 6.20
N ILE A 109 -17.67 -0.84 5.61
CA ILE A 109 -16.93 -0.17 4.52
C ILE A 109 -17.82 -0.13 3.25
N ASP A 110 -18.50 -1.23 2.92
CA ASP A 110 -19.45 -1.28 1.80
C ASP A 110 -20.62 -0.31 1.99
N THR A 111 -21.15 -0.21 3.21
CA THR A 111 -22.19 0.77 3.58
C THR A 111 -21.70 2.20 3.38
N PHE A 112 -20.45 2.50 3.72
CA PHE A 112 -19.89 3.82 3.50
C PHE A 112 -19.85 4.16 2.00
N TYR A 113 -19.24 3.33 1.16
CA TYR A 113 -19.07 3.68 -0.26
C TYR A 113 -20.40 3.70 -1.03
N SER A 114 -21.32 2.78 -0.74
CA SER A 114 -22.67 2.78 -1.33
C SER A 114 -23.49 4.02 -0.94
N GLY A 115 -23.33 4.52 0.28
CA GLY A 115 -23.97 5.75 0.76
C GLY A 115 -23.30 7.04 0.28
N HIS A 116 -22.06 6.97 -0.21
CA HIS A 116 -21.24 8.14 -0.56
C HIS A 116 -20.57 7.97 -1.94
N PRO A 117 -21.34 7.86 -3.05
CA PRO A 117 -20.79 7.58 -4.38
C PRO A 117 -19.80 8.66 -4.88
N GLY A 118 -19.90 9.89 -4.38
CA GLY A 118 -18.99 10.99 -4.67
C GLY A 118 -17.67 10.98 -3.89
N GLN A 119 -17.47 10.00 -2.99
CA GLN A 119 -16.27 9.85 -2.15
C GLN A 119 -15.52 8.53 -2.42
N ARG A 120 -15.80 7.85 -3.54
CA ARG A 120 -15.16 6.58 -3.90
C ARG A 120 -13.68 6.70 -4.25
N ASP A 121 -13.17 7.91 -4.41
CA ASP A 121 -11.74 8.20 -4.57
C ASP A 121 -10.95 8.13 -3.24
N ARG A 122 -11.65 8.10 -2.09
CA ARG A 122 -11.01 7.95 -0.78
C ARG A 122 -10.47 6.54 -0.59
N HIS A 123 -9.26 6.45 -0.05
CA HIS A 123 -8.62 5.18 0.29
C HIS A 123 -9.37 4.45 1.42
N VAL A 124 -9.46 3.13 1.35
CA VAL A 124 -10.19 2.28 2.31
C VAL A 124 -9.70 2.49 3.74
N LEU A 125 -8.38 2.56 3.96
CA LEU A 125 -7.85 2.79 5.31
C LEU A 125 -8.13 4.22 5.84
N ASP A 126 -8.32 5.21 4.96
CA ASP A 126 -8.77 6.56 5.38
C ASP A 126 -10.24 6.53 5.81
N VAL A 127 -11.08 5.77 5.10
CA VAL A 127 -12.48 5.53 5.47
C VAL A 127 -12.57 4.77 6.79
N VAL A 128 -11.82 3.67 6.95
CA VAL A 128 -11.75 2.92 8.21
C VAL A 128 -11.35 3.84 9.35
N TRP A 129 -10.33 4.67 9.17
CA TRP A 129 -9.88 5.59 10.20
C TRP A 129 -10.96 6.63 10.55
N LYS A 130 -11.39 7.43 9.58
CA LYS A 130 -12.23 8.61 9.83
C LYS A 130 -13.70 8.29 10.09
N GLU A 131 -14.21 7.24 9.47
CA GLU A 131 -15.65 6.93 9.46
C GLU A 131 -16.00 5.79 10.42
N LEU A 132 -15.07 4.88 10.70
CA LEU A 132 -15.34 3.71 11.55
C LEU A 132 -14.63 3.79 12.91
N ILE A 133 -13.34 4.12 12.94
CA ILE A 133 -12.55 4.13 14.17
C ILE A 133 -12.80 5.42 14.96
N VAL A 134 -12.47 6.59 14.38
CA VAL A 134 -12.54 7.89 15.08
C VAL A 134 -13.90 8.14 15.72
N PRO A 135 -15.05 7.86 15.05
CA PRO A 135 -16.36 8.09 15.65
C PRO A 135 -16.74 7.11 16.76
N ALA A 136 -16.10 5.93 16.79
CA ALA A 136 -16.37 4.87 17.76
C ALA A 136 -15.39 4.89 18.95
N LEU A 137 -14.31 5.67 18.87
CA LEU A 137 -13.40 5.84 20.00
C LEU A 137 -14.17 6.46 21.19
N PRO A 138 -13.99 5.93 22.41
CA PRO A 138 -14.56 6.54 23.60
C PRO A 138 -14.11 8.00 23.68
N ALA A 139 -15.05 8.93 23.86
CA ALA A 139 -14.70 10.30 24.22
C ALA A 139 -13.83 10.24 25.49
N GLY A 140 -12.65 10.86 25.42
CA GLY A 140 -11.57 10.65 26.37
C GLY A 140 -12.01 10.60 27.83
N LYS A 141 -11.52 9.60 28.54
CA LYS A 141 -11.37 9.67 29.99
C LYS A 141 -9.96 10.14 30.30
#